data_AF-A0A1V0PS43-F1
#
_entry.id   AF-A0A1V0PS43-F1
#
_cell.length_a   1.000
_cell.length_b   1.000
_cell.length_c   1.000
_cell.angle_alpha   90.00
_cell.angle_beta   90.00
_cell.angle_gamma   90.00
#
_symmetry.space_group_name_H-M   'P 1'
#
loop_
_entity.id
_entity.type
_entity.pdbx_description
1 polymer ?
#
loop_
_entity_poly.entity_id
_entity_poly.type
_entity_poly.pdbx_seq_one_letter_code
_entity_poly.pdbx_strand_id
1 'polypeptide(L)'
;MSRKPVDQLATSSKPQGQDGVWACLRMLRTATVGEIVRETDINRKTVADYLHRLLAGGYVTVEGTPARYTLIRDAGHHAPRLRADGSAVTQGAGTRNMWRSMNMMGEFSALDLAVHSTAGDVTVTEATAKSYCTALLKAGYLRVVQKARPGVRPAIYRLVRKTGPRAPQIQRVKQVWDPNLGAVMSPKTEARS
;
A
#
# COMPACT_ATOMS: atom_id res chain seq x y z
N MET A 1 13.11 -4.79 20.85
CA MET A 1 13.67 -3.77 19.91
C MET A 1 12.52 -2.90 19.40
N SER A 2 12.39 -1.71 19.98
CA SER A 2 11.32 -0.75 19.65
C SER A 2 11.49 -0.20 18.23
N ARG A 3 10.38 -0.14 17.49
CA ARG A 3 10.37 0.31 16.10
C ARG A 3 10.72 1.80 16.05
N LYS A 4 11.81 2.15 15.37
CA LYS A 4 12.24 3.55 15.18
C LYS A 4 11.19 4.34 14.37
N PRO A 5 11.04 5.65 14.66
CA PRO A 5 10.01 6.49 14.04
C PRO A 5 10.36 6.80 12.56
N VAL A 6 9.30 7.09 11.78
CA VAL A 6 9.28 7.07 10.30
C VAL A 6 10.17 8.15 9.66
N ASP A 7 10.40 9.23 10.37
CA ASP A 7 11.29 10.35 10.08
C ASP A 7 12.76 9.94 9.89
N GLN A 8 13.24 8.95 10.66
CA GLN A 8 14.63 8.46 10.54
C GLN A 8 14.87 7.53 9.33
N LEU A 9 13.80 7.02 8.69
CA LEU A 9 13.88 6.12 7.53
C LEU A 9 14.02 6.85 6.19
N ALA A 10 13.79 8.17 6.16
CA ALA A 10 13.78 8.97 4.92
C ALA A 10 15.17 9.39 4.43
N THR A 11 16.23 9.23 5.23
CA THR A 11 17.55 9.85 4.99
C THR A 11 18.62 8.87 4.49
N SER A 12 18.30 7.60 4.22
CA SER A 12 19.31 6.61 3.78
C SER A 12 19.14 6.25 2.31
N SER A 13 20.18 6.48 1.51
CA SER A 13 20.26 6.12 0.08
C SER A 13 20.26 4.62 -0.23
N LYS A 14 20.09 3.75 0.76
CA LYS A 14 19.97 2.29 0.59
C LYS A 14 18.54 1.84 0.93
N PRO A 15 17.90 0.99 0.12
CA PRO A 15 16.55 0.50 0.40
C PRO A 15 16.55 -0.31 1.70
N GLN A 16 15.94 0.22 2.76
CA GLN A 16 15.88 -0.42 4.07
C GLN A 16 14.69 -1.37 4.20
N GLY A 17 14.88 -2.43 5.00
CA GLY A 17 13.80 -3.35 5.36
C GLY A 17 13.37 -4.27 4.21
N GLN A 18 12.07 -4.59 4.15
CA GLN A 18 11.54 -5.60 3.22
C GLN A 18 11.71 -5.20 1.74
N ASP A 19 11.62 -3.91 1.43
CA ASP A 19 11.77 -3.40 0.06
C ASP A 19 13.18 -3.61 -0.50
N GLY A 20 14.23 -3.51 0.34
CA GLY A 20 15.61 -3.78 -0.08
C GLY A 20 15.87 -5.24 -0.41
N VAL A 21 15.42 -6.15 0.46
CA VAL A 21 15.50 -7.59 0.22
C VAL A 21 14.74 -7.98 -1.06
N TRP A 22 13.56 -7.40 -1.26
CA TRP A 22 12.74 -7.65 -2.43
C TRP A 22 13.36 -7.14 -3.73
N ALA A 23 13.89 -5.91 -3.73
CA ALA A 23 14.59 -5.36 -4.88
C ALA A 23 15.82 -6.21 -5.27
N CYS A 24 16.59 -6.66 -4.28
CA CYS A 24 17.72 -7.56 -4.48
C CYS A 24 17.28 -8.90 -5.10
N LEU A 25 16.22 -9.53 -4.58
CA LEU A 25 15.66 -10.77 -5.16
C LEU A 25 15.15 -10.58 -6.58
N ARG A 26 14.51 -9.45 -6.90
CA ARG A 26 14.04 -9.16 -8.26
C ARG A 26 15.19 -8.96 -9.25
N MET A 27 16.29 -8.36 -8.78
CA MET A 27 17.49 -8.14 -9.58
C MET A 27 18.28 -9.44 -9.81
N LEU A 28 18.56 -10.20 -8.75
CA LEU A 28 19.37 -11.41 -8.80
C LEU A 28 18.59 -12.64 -9.30
N ARG A 29 17.25 -12.62 -9.20
CA ARG A 29 16.30 -13.74 -9.41
C ARG A 29 16.47 -14.92 -8.45
N THR A 30 17.71 -15.24 -8.10
CA THR A 30 18.11 -16.33 -7.24
C THR A 30 19.22 -15.86 -6.33
N ALA A 31 19.04 -15.98 -5.01
CA ALA A 31 20.02 -15.51 -4.04
C ALA A 31 20.02 -16.30 -2.73
N THR A 32 21.16 -16.33 -2.07
CA THR A 32 21.31 -16.82 -0.68
C THR A 32 21.13 -15.66 0.31
N VAL A 33 20.86 -15.99 1.58
CA VAL A 33 20.84 -14.99 2.66
C VAL A 33 22.15 -14.18 2.70
N GLY A 34 23.30 -14.83 2.50
CA GLY A 34 24.60 -14.18 2.54
C GLY A 34 24.81 -13.17 1.41
N GLU A 35 24.35 -13.50 0.19
CA GLU A 35 24.39 -12.60 -0.96
C GLU A 35 23.53 -11.35 -0.71
N ILE A 36 22.28 -11.53 -0.24
CA ILE A 36 21.38 -10.40 0.04
C ILE A 36 21.93 -9.49 1.15
N VAL A 37 22.51 -10.07 2.21
CA VAL A 37 23.11 -9.27 3.30
C VAL A 37 24.27 -8.42 2.78
N ARG A 38 25.12 -8.96 1.89
CA ARG A 38 26.23 -8.20 1.29
C ARG A 38 25.74 -7.06 0.41
N GLU A 39 24.69 -7.27 -0.38
CA GLU A 39 24.15 -6.26 -1.29
C GLU A 39 23.34 -5.16 -0.58
N THR A 40 22.62 -5.50 0.48
CA THR A 40 21.65 -4.59 1.10
C THR A 40 22.11 -4.00 2.44
N ASP A 41 23.14 -4.57 3.07
CA ASP A 41 23.59 -4.23 4.43
C ASP A 41 22.49 -4.41 5.50
N ILE A 42 21.45 -5.19 5.18
CA ILE A 42 20.35 -5.52 6.08
C ILE A 42 20.78 -6.65 7.01
N ASN A 43 20.40 -6.57 8.29
CA ASN A 43 20.71 -7.60 9.26
C ASN A 43 20.24 -8.99 8.80
N ARG A 44 21.13 -9.99 8.93
CA ARG A 44 20.90 -11.39 8.51
C ARG A 44 19.57 -11.96 9.02
N LYS A 45 19.20 -11.69 10.28
CA LYS A 45 17.93 -12.15 10.87
C LYS A 45 16.73 -11.54 10.14
N THR A 46 16.78 -10.24 9.82
CA THR A 46 15.71 -9.56 9.08
C THR A 46 15.55 -10.10 7.67
N VAL A 47 16.65 -10.41 6.99
CA VAL A 47 16.64 -11.05 5.67
C VAL A 47 16.03 -12.45 5.76
N ALA A 48 16.50 -13.28 6.69
CA ALA A 48 15.99 -14.64 6.89
C ALA A 48 14.51 -14.66 7.26
N ASP A 49 14.09 -13.84 8.23
CA ASP A 49 12.70 -13.73 8.67
C ASP A 49 11.78 -13.34 7.49
N TYR A 50 12.24 -12.46 6.60
CA TYR A 50 11.43 -12.04 5.45
C TYR A 50 11.40 -13.09 4.34
N LEU A 51 12.53 -13.75 4.05
CA LEU A 51 12.58 -14.89 3.12
C LEU A 51 11.69 -16.05 3.57
N HIS A 52 11.62 -16.34 4.88
CA HIS A 52 10.69 -17.33 5.42
C HIS A 52 9.23 -16.96 5.16
N ARG A 53 8.87 -15.67 5.27
CA ARG A 53 7.51 -15.21 4.95
C ARG A 53 7.22 -15.29 3.46
N LEU A 54 8.20 -14.96 2.61
CA LEU A 54 8.07 -15.09 1.16
C LEU A 54 7.90 -16.55 0.74
N LEU A 55 8.62 -17.47 1.40
CA LEU A 55 8.49 -18.91 1.19
C LEU A 55 7.09 -19.39 1.59
N ALA A 56 6.64 -19.03 2.81
CA ALA A 56 5.29 -19.36 3.28
C ALA A 56 4.18 -18.75 2.40
N GLY A 57 4.42 -17.57 1.83
CA GLY A 57 3.49 -16.90 0.92
C GLY A 57 3.60 -17.33 -0.56
N GLY A 58 4.44 -18.33 -0.87
CA GLY A 58 4.59 -18.86 -2.23
C GLY A 58 5.24 -17.89 -3.24
N TYR A 59 6.05 -16.95 -2.78
CA TYR A 59 6.78 -16.02 -3.67
C TYR A 59 8.16 -16.53 -4.08
N VAL A 60 8.77 -17.35 -3.24
CA VAL A 60 10.09 -17.94 -3.49
C VAL A 60 10.03 -19.44 -3.24
N THR A 61 10.85 -20.20 -3.95
CA THR A 61 11.22 -21.58 -3.59
C THR A 61 12.61 -21.59 -2.97
N VAL A 62 12.96 -22.62 -2.21
CA VAL A 62 14.28 -22.78 -1.60
C VAL A 62 14.85 -24.15 -1.91
N GLU A 63 16.12 -24.18 -2.34
CA GLU A 63 16.82 -25.42 -2.70
C GLU A 63 18.27 -25.41 -2.21
N GLY A 64 18.82 -26.61 -2.01
CA GLY A 64 20.23 -26.85 -1.76
C GLY A 64 20.76 -26.42 -0.39
N THR A 65 22.06 -26.65 -0.20
CA THR A 65 22.85 -26.25 0.96
C THR A 65 24.16 -25.60 0.46
N PRO A 66 24.38 -24.30 0.71
CA PRO A 66 23.54 -23.38 1.48
C PRO A 66 22.20 -23.06 0.79
N ALA A 67 21.17 -22.82 1.61
CA ALA A 67 19.81 -22.53 1.14
C ALA A 67 19.79 -21.36 0.14
N ARG A 68 19.35 -21.65 -1.08
CA ARG A 68 19.26 -20.72 -2.21
C ARG A 68 17.79 -20.46 -2.52
N TYR A 69 17.39 -19.19 -2.44
CA TYR A 69 16.01 -18.76 -2.65
C TYR A 69 15.84 -18.28 -4.09
N THR A 70 14.90 -18.87 -4.82
CA THR A 70 14.58 -18.50 -6.21
C THR A 70 13.21 -17.84 -6.26
N LEU A 71 13.12 -16.66 -6.87
CA LEU A 71 11.88 -15.91 -7.04
C LEU A 71 10.97 -16.58 -8.08
N ILE A 72 9.83 -17.09 -7.63
CA ILE A 72 8.83 -17.77 -8.49
C ILE A 72 7.62 -16.89 -8.81
N ARG A 73 7.30 -15.90 -7.97
CA ARG A 73 6.18 -14.98 -8.18
C ARG A 73 6.60 -13.54 -7.90
N ASP A 74 6.53 -12.68 -8.92
CA ASP A 74 6.85 -11.26 -8.79
C ASP A 74 5.59 -10.44 -8.41
N ALA A 75 5.58 -9.91 -7.19
CA ALA A 75 4.56 -8.99 -6.66
C ALA A 75 4.66 -7.54 -7.19
N GLY A 76 5.62 -7.27 -8.08
CA GLY A 76 5.87 -5.95 -8.66
C GLY A 76 6.95 -5.16 -7.91
N HIS A 77 6.95 -3.84 -8.08
CA HIS A 77 8.03 -2.98 -7.58
C HIS A 77 8.18 -2.98 -6.05
N HIS A 78 7.08 -3.08 -5.31
CA HIS A 78 7.09 -3.03 -3.84
C HIS A 78 7.06 -4.42 -3.22
N ALA A 79 7.76 -4.57 -2.09
CA ALA A 79 7.79 -5.81 -1.32
C ALA A 79 6.38 -6.23 -0.87
N PRO A 80 5.97 -7.49 -1.12
CA PRO A 80 4.73 -8.00 -0.56
C PRO A 80 4.82 -7.99 0.97
N ARG A 81 3.85 -7.33 1.62
CA ARG A 81 3.78 -7.30 3.09
C ARG A 81 3.09 -8.56 3.56
N LEU A 82 3.84 -9.45 4.18
CA LEU A 82 3.37 -10.76 4.62
C LEU A 82 3.40 -10.88 6.15
N ARG A 83 2.41 -11.58 6.71
CA ARG A 83 2.43 -12.07 8.09
C ARG A 83 3.41 -13.24 8.20
N ALA A 84 3.64 -13.71 9.43
CA ALA A 84 4.55 -14.83 9.69
C ALA A 84 4.11 -16.13 9.00
N ASP A 85 2.80 -16.32 8.82
CA ASP A 85 2.18 -17.46 8.13
C ASP A 85 2.19 -17.34 6.59
N GLY A 86 2.80 -16.30 6.03
CA GLY A 86 2.81 -16.06 4.58
C GLY A 86 1.54 -15.37 4.04
N SER A 87 0.52 -15.13 4.87
CA SER A 87 -0.69 -14.43 4.45
C SER A 87 -0.43 -12.94 4.19
N ALA A 88 -1.08 -12.36 3.18
CA ALA A 88 -0.94 -10.95 2.86
C ALA A 88 -1.48 -10.05 3.99
N VAL A 89 -0.67 -9.05 4.38
CA VAL A 89 -1.09 -7.94 5.25
C VAL A 89 -1.89 -6.96 4.40
N THR A 90 -3.18 -7.24 4.25
CA THR A 90 -4.12 -6.45 3.45
C THR A 90 -4.58 -5.16 4.16
N GLN A 91 -4.42 -5.08 5.48
CA GLN A 91 -4.90 -3.94 6.27
C GLN A 91 -4.20 -2.63 5.84
N GLY A 92 -4.98 -1.72 5.25
CA GLY A 92 -4.52 -0.42 4.76
C GLY A 92 -3.72 -0.46 3.46
N ALA A 93 -3.48 -1.63 2.85
CA ALA A 93 -2.82 -1.73 1.54
C ALA A 93 -3.74 -1.21 0.42
N GLY A 94 -5.00 -1.66 0.41
CA GLY A 94 -6.01 -1.15 -0.53
C GLY A 94 -6.21 0.36 -0.42
N THR A 95 -6.24 0.91 0.80
CA THR A 95 -6.35 2.37 1.04
C THR A 95 -5.17 3.15 0.47
N ARG A 96 -3.94 2.63 0.62
CA ARG A 96 -2.75 3.25 0.03
C ARG A 96 -2.77 3.21 -1.49
N ASN A 97 -3.15 2.08 -2.07
CA ASN A 97 -3.27 1.95 -3.52
C ASN A 97 -4.31 2.93 -4.05
N MET A 98 -5.51 2.97 -3.45
CA MET A 98 -6.56 3.93 -3.79
C MET A 98 -6.07 5.37 -3.73
N TRP A 99 -5.43 5.78 -2.64
CA TRP A 99 -4.90 7.15 -2.53
C TRP A 99 -3.89 7.49 -3.62
N ARG A 100 -2.96 6.58 -3.93
CA ARG A 100 -1.97 6.79 -4.99
C ARG A 100 -2.65 6.89 -6.35
N SER A 101 -3.56 5.97 -6.67
CA SER A 101 -4.31 5.99 -7.92
C SER A 101 -5.11 7.29 -8.06
N MET A 102 -5.79 7.76 -7.01
CA MET A 102 -6.49 9.06 -7.03
C MET A 102 -5.57 10.27 -7.27
N ASN A 103 -4.31 10.22 -6.83
CA ASN A 103 -3.38 11.33 -7.04
C ASN A 103 -2.89 11.43 -8.48
N MET A 104 -2.86 10.28 -9.19
CA MET A 104 -2.51 10.19 -10.60
C MET A 104 -3.72 10.44 -11.52
N MET A 105 -4.90 9.99 -11.12
CA MET A 105 -6.14 10.18 -11.87
C MET A 105 -6.68 11.62 -11.70
N GLY A 106 -7.17 12.23 -12.78
CA GLY A 106 -7.80 13.55 -12.73
C GLY A 106 -9.26 13.50 -12.28
N GLU A 107 -10.06 12.71 -12.99
CA GLU A 107 -11.46 12.40 -12.67
C GLU A 107 -11.62 10.87 -12.72
N PHE A 108 -12.41 10.31 -11.81
CA PHE A 108 -12.56 8.86 -11.71
C PHE A 108 -13.90 8.47 -11.07
N SER A 109 -14.41 7.29 -11.43
CA SER A 109 -15.49 6.63 -10.71
C SER A 109 -14.95 5.71 -9.59
N ALA A 110 -15.85 5.23 -8.74
CA ALA A 110 -15.48 4.24 -7.71
C ALA A 110 -15.01 2.90 -8.33
N LEU A 111 -15.54 2.55 -9.50
CA LEU A 111 -15.15 1.34 -10.23
C LEU A 111 -13.74 1.51 -10.81
N ASP A 112 -13.47 2.63 -11.49
CA ASP A 112 -12.15 2.92 -12.05
C ASP A 112 -11.09 2.89 -10.95
N LEU A 113 -11.40 3.50 -9.82
CA LEU A 113 -10.54 3.48 -8.65
C LEU A 113 -10.27 2.06 -8.15
N ALA A 114 -11.28 1.20 -8.05
CA ALA A 114 -11.11 -0.17 -7.60
C ALA A 114 -10.19 -0.97 -8.55
N VAL A 115 -10.40 -0.81 -9.87
CA VAL A 115 -9.58 -1.45 -10.91
C VAL A 115 -8.13 -0.98 -10.82
N HIS A 116 -7.89 0.34 -10.80
CA HIS A 116 -6.54 0.91 -10.72
C HIS A 116 -5.84 0.70 -9.37
N SER A 117 -6.57 0.30 -8.32
CA SER A 117 -6.00 0.06 -6.98
C SER A 117 -5.74 -1.41 -6.70
N THR A 118 -6.27 -2.30 -7.54
CA THR A 118 -6.01 -3.72 -7.47
C THR A 118 -4.63 -4.00 -8.06
N ALA A 119 -3.71 -4.47 -7.22
CA ALA A 119 -2.32 -4.70 -7.62
C ALA A 119 -1.68 -5.79 -6.75
N GLY A 120 -1.01 -6.75 -7.39
CA GLY A 120 -0.44 -7.92 -6.71
C GLY A 120 -1.51 -8.70 -5.95
N ASP A 121 -1.23 -9.04 -4.69
CA ASP A 121 -2.14 -9.74 -3.78
C ASP A 121 -3.18 -8.85 -3.08
N VAL A 122 -3.32 -7.59 -3.50
CA VAL A 122 -4.29 -6.64 -2.94
C VAL A 122 -5.43 -6.45 -3.94
N THR A 123 -6.58 -7.04 -3.65
CA THR A 123 -7.82 -6.81 -4.39
C THR A 123 -8.65 -5.72 -3.71
N VAL A 124 -9.05 -4.72 -4.47
CA VAL A 124 -9.97 -3.66 -4.00
C VAL A 124 -11.31 -3.86 -4.69
N THR A 125 -12.37 -4.09 -3.92
CA THR A 125 -13.73 -4.18 -4.45
C THR A 125 -14.31 -2.79 -4.69
N GLU A 126 -15.25 -2.68 -5.64
CA GLU A 126 -15.98 -1.43 -5.89
C GLU A 126 -16.66 -0.90 -4.61
N ALA A 127 -17.26 -1.79 -3.81
CA ALA A 127 -17.89 -1.42 -2.54
C ALA A 127 -16.90 -0.78 -1.56
N THR A 128 -15.66 -1.29 -1.50
CA THR A 128 -14.60 -0.73 -0.67
C THR A 128 -14.16 0.64 -1.18
N ALA A 129 -13.96 0.76 -2.49
CA ALA A 129 -13.62 2.02 -3.15
C ALA A 129 -14.69 3.08 -2.93
N LYS A 130 -15.97 2.72 -3.09
CA LYS A 130 -17.13 3.60 -2.84
C LYS A 130 -17.19 4.06 -1.39
N SER A 131 -16.95 3.17 -0.44
CA SER A 131 -16.91 3.52 0.99
C SER A 131 -15.79 4.50 1.29
N TYR A 132 -14.61 4.29 0.71
CA TYR A 132 -13.46 5.19 0.86
C TYR A 132 -13.72 6.56 0.23
N CYS A 133 -14.23 6.62 -1.00
CA CYS A 133 -14.63 7.87 -1.66
C CYS A 133 -15.67 8.64 -0.83
N THR A 134 -16.64 7.95 -0.23
CA THR A 134 -17.67 8.57 0.61
C THR A 134 -17.06 9.22 1.86
N ALA A 135 -16.13 8.54 2.53
CA ALA A 135 -15.44 9.08 3.69
C ALA A 135 -14.57 10.30 3.34
N LEU A 136 -13.83 10.23 2.24
CA LEU A 136 -12.99 11.32 1.75
C LEU A 136 -13.79 12.52 1.26
N LEU A 137 -14.95 12.29 0.63
CA LEU A 137 -15.88 13.35 0.24
C LEU A 137 -16.38 14.11 1.46
N LYS A 138 -16.82 13.40 2.51
CA LYS A 138 -17.26 14.02 3.77
C LYS A 138 -16.14 14.82 4.41
N ALA A 139 -14.92 14.28 4.43
CA ALA A 139 -13.73 14.94 4.97
C ALA A 139 -13.17 16.08 4.08
N GLY A 140 -13.78 16.37 2.93
CA GLY A 140 -13.41 17.49 2.06
C GLY A 140 -12.20 17.25 1.16
N TYR A 141 -11.78 16.00 0.95
CA TYR A 141 -10.71 15.65 0.01
C TYR A 141 -11.19 15.52 -1.43
N LEU A 142 -12.43 15.07 -1.61
CA LEU A 142 -13.02 14.87 -2.93
C LEU A 142 -14.12 15.90 -3.19
N ARG A 143 -14.36 16.17 -4.47
CA ARG A 143 -15.55 16.85 -4.96
C ARG A 143 -16.25 15.95 -5.98
N VAL A 144 -17.58 15.98 -5.97
CA VAL A 144 -18.39 15.31 -7.00
C VAL A 144 -18.41 16.21 -8.24
N VAL A 145 -17.87 15.71 -9.36
CA VAL A 145 -17.95 16.35 -10.67
C VAL A 145 -19.26 15.98 -11.35
N GLN A 146 -19.65 14.70 -11.25
CA GLN A 146 -20.91 14.20 -11.79
C GLN A 146 -21.62 13.34 -10.75
N LYS A 147 -22.87 13.67 -10.45
CA LYS A 147 -23.71 12.87 -9.55
C LYS A 147 -24.08 11.54 -10.22
N ALA A 148 -24.04 10.46 -9.43
CA ALA A 148 -24.50 9.15 -9.88
C ALA A 148 -25.99 9.19 -10.26
N ARG A 149 -26.37 8.42 -11.27
CA ARG A 149 -27.75 8.04 -11.55
C ARG A 149 -27.82 6.52 -11.51
N PRO A 150 -28.48 5.92 -10.49
CA PRO A 150 -28.58 4.46 -10.37
C PRO A 150 -29.05 3.82 -11.67
N GLY A 151 -28.37 2.75 -12.10
CA GLY A 151 -28.68 2.01 -13.33
C GLY A 151 -28.29 2.71 -14.64
N VAL A 152 -27.85 3.97 -14.61
CA VAL A 152 -27.53 4.75 -15.83
C VAL A 152 -26.05 5.14 -15.88
N ARG A 153 -25.51 5.73 -14.79
CA ARG A 153 -24.10 6.15 -14.74
C ARG A 153 -23.56 6.28 -13.32
N PRO A 154 -22.28 5.97 -13.09
CA PRO A 154 -21.63 6.12 -11.79
C PRO A 154 -21.41 7.60 -11.42
N ALA A 155 -21.06 7.85 -10.16
CA ALA A 155 -20.58 9.17 -9.74
C ALA A 155 -19.12 9.35 -10.15
N ILE A 156 -18.79 10.54 -10.65
CA ILE A 156 -17.42 10.94 -10.97
C ILE A 156 -16.91 11.89 -9.89
N TYR A 157 -15.76 11.55 -9.32
CA TYR A 157 -15.07 12.29 -8.28
C TYR A 157 -13.80 12.93 -8.82
N ARG A 158 -13.40 14.04 -8.21
CA ARG A 158 -12.10 14.68 -8.41
C ARG A 158 -11.45 14.93 -7.06
N LEU A 159 -10.16 14.62 -6.96
CA LEU A 159 -9.35 14.93 -5.78
C LEU A 159 -9.07 16.44 -5.74
N VAL A 160 -9.53 17.12 -4.69
CA VAL A 160 -9.35 18.56 -4.51
C VAL A 160 -8.29 18.90 -3.47
N ARG A 161 -7.93 17.96 -2.60
CA ARG A 161 -6.92 18.16 -1.56
C ARG A 161 -5.82 17.10 -1.63
N LYS A 162 -4.62 17.49 -2.06
CA LYS A 162 -3.43 16.63 -2.13
C LYS A 162 -2.53 16.93 -0.94
N THR A 163 -2.57 16.08 0.09
CA THR A 163 -1.88 16.33 1.36
C THR A 163 -0.56 15.59 1.54
N GLY A 164 -0.19 14.71 0.59
CA GLY A 164 1.10 14.02 0.58
C GLY A 164 1.01 12.53 0.25
N PRO A 165 2.12 11.79 0.36
CA PRO A 165 2.22 10.40 -0.08
C PRO A 165 1.51 9.40 0.87
N ARG A 166 1.20 9.79 2.11
CA ARG A 166 0.51 8.92 3.07
C ARG A 166 -1.00 9.05 2.88
N ALA A 167 -1.69 7.93 2.71
CA ALA A 167 -3.13 7.92 2.56
C ALA A 167 -3.85 8.36 3.85
N PRO A 168 -4.90 9.21 3.75
CA PRO A 168 -5.79 9.45 4.88
C PRO A 168 -6.40 8.15 5.40
N GLN A 169 -6.46 8.02 6.72
CA GLN A 169 -6.87 6.80 7.41
C GLN A 169 -8.27 6.97 8.00
N ILE A 170 -9.18 6.07 7.64
CA ILE A 170 -10.50 6.00 8.28
C ILE A 170 -10.34 5.28 9.62
N GLN A 171 -10.59 6.01 10.71
CA GLN A 171 -10.59 5.46 12.06
C GLN A 171 -11.91 4.71 12.36
N ARG A 172 -11.92 3.89 13.40
CA ARG A 172 -13.11 3.11 13.83
C ARG A 172 -14.32 4.00 14.13
N VAL A 173 -14.08 5.20 14.66
CA VAL A 173 -15.10 6.24 14.92
C VAL A 173 -15.58 6.96 13.65
N LYS A 174 -15.26 6.44 12.45
CA LYS A 174 -15.63 6.98 11.13
C LYS A 174 -15.09 8.39 10.84
N GLN A 175 -14.03 8.81 11.54
CA GLN A 175 -13.29 10.03 11.26
C GLN A 175 -12.13 9.75 10.31
N VAL A 176 -11.75 10.74 9.51
CA VAL A 176 -10.61 10.66 8.58
C VAL A 176 -9.42 11.37 9.22
N TRP A 177 -8.38 10.62 9.58
CA TRP A 177 -7.11 11.17 10.04
C TRP A 177 -6.14 11.34 8.87
N ASP A 178 -5.50 12.50 8.75
CA ASP A 178 -4.44 12.71 7.77
C ASP A 178 -3.05 12.58 8.40
N PRO A 179 -2.28 11.53 8.08
CA PRO A 179 -0.94 11.36 8.63
C PRO A 179 0.09 12.37 8.13
N ASN A 180 -0.20 13.10 7.03
CA ASN A 180 0.69 14.14 6.52
C ASN A 180 0.43 15.48 7.21
N LEU A 181 -0.82 15.78 7.55
CA LEU A 181 -1.17 17.01 8.27
C LEU A 181 -1.12 16.86 9.79
N GLY A 182 -1.12 15.63 10.30
CA GLY A 182 -1.22 15.38 11.74
C GLY A 182 -2.55 15.86 12.33
N ALA A 183 -3.64 15.80 11.56
CA ALA A 183 -4.93 16.34 11.96
C ALA A 183 -6.09 15.42 11.58
N VAL A 184 -7.15 15.44 12.41
CA VAL A 184 -8.44 14.81 12.09
C VAL A 184 -9.22 15.76 11.18
N MET A 185 -9.58 15.27 10.01
CA MET A 185 -10.44 15.96 9.07
C MET A 185 -11.90 15.75 9.45
N SER A 186 -12.48 16.80 10.02
CA SER A 186 -13.90 16.86 10.33
C SER A 186 -14.71 17.08 9.05
N PRO A 187 -15.97 16.61 8.98
CA PRO A 187 -16.84 16.96 7.88
C PRO A 187 -16.94 18.48 7.75
N LYS A 188 -16.92 19.02 6.52
CA LYS A 188 -17.46 20.36 6.33
C LYS A 188 -18.94 20.25 6.67
N THR A 189 -19.34 20.79 7.82
CA THR A 189 -20.76 21.08 8.08
C THR A 189 -21.18 22.02 6.96
N GLU A 190 -21.90 21.50 5.97
CA GLU A 190 -22.58 22.36 5.00
C GLU A 190 -23.60 23.16 5.81
N ALA A 191 -23.31 24.46 5.98
CA ALA A 191 -24.33 25.41 6.35
C ALA A 191 -25.44 25.27 5.29
N ARG A 192 -26.61 24.81 5.73
CA ARG A 192 -27.82 24.87 4.91
C ARG A 192 -28.09 26.35 4.65
N SER A 193 -27.87 26.80 3.43
CA SER A 193 -28.46 28.02 2.87
C SER A 193 -29.69 27.67 2.07
#